data_AF-A0ABC8C2L3-F1
#
_entry.id   AF-A0ABC8C2L3-F1
#
_cell.length_a   1.000
_cell.length_b   1.000
_cell.length_c   1.000
_cell.angle_alpha   90.00
_cell.angle_beta   90.00
_cell.angle_gamma   90.00
#
_symmetry.space_group_name_H-M   'P 1'
#
loop_
_entity.id
_entity.type
_entity.pdbx_description
1 polymer ?
#
loop_
_entity_poly.entity_id
_entity_poly.type
_entity_poly.pdbx_seq_one_letter_code
_entity_poly.pdbx_strand_id
1 'polypeptide(L)' 'MGKSTDLARAKARLLKGMKKESDGIALGDERMKAEGRQEQDAARREEERARALRDSSAD' A
#
# COMPACT_ATOMS: atom_id res chain seq x y z
N MET A 1 6.07 17.82 1.36
CA MET A 1 6.60 16.62 0.68
C MET A 1 5.90 16.52 -0.67
N GLY A 2 6.62 16.27 -1.77
CA GLY A 2 6.05 16.38 -3.12
C GLY A 2 5.19 15.17 -3.51
N LYS A 3 4.28 15.35 -4.48
CA LYS A 3 3.33 14.33 -4.97
C LYS A 3 3.99 13.00 -5.38
N SER A 4 5.21 13.06 -5.91
CA SER A 4 6.01 11.87 -6.27
C SER A 4 6.41 11.04 -5.04
N THR A 5 6.72 11.71 -3.92
CA THR A 5 7.10 11.07 -2.65
C THR A 5 5.92 10.34 -2.01
N ASP A 6 4.70 10.88 -2.13
CA ASP A 6 3.49 10.27 -1.58
C ASP A 6 3.12 8.99 -2.34
N LEU A 7 3.22 9.01 -3.68
CA LEU A 7 3.02 7.82 -4.51
C LEU A 7 4.07 6.73 -4.21
N ALA A 8 5.34 7.11 -4.06
CA ALA A 8 6.40 6.17 -3.72
C ALA A 8 6.17 5.52 -2.34
N ARG A 9 5.68 6.30 -1.36
CA ARG A 9 5.32 5.80 -0.02
C ARG A 9 4.15 4.83 -0.07
N ALA A 10 3.10 5.13 -0.83
CA ALA A 10 1.96 4.23 -1.01
C ALA A 10 2.42 2.89 -1.61
N LYS A 11 3.25 2.91 -2.65
CA LYS A 11 3.83 1.69 -3.25
C LYS A 11 4.71 0.89 -2.29
N ALA A 12 5.54 1.57 -1.48
CA ALA A 12 6.37 0.91 -0.48
C ALA A 12 5.52 0.19 0.59
N ARG A 13 4.41 0.81 1.02
CA ARG A 13 3.44 0.19 1.94
C ARG A 13 2.74 -1.02 1.31
N LEU A 14 2.38 -0.94 0.04
CA LEU A 14 1.81 -2.07 -0.70
C LEU A 14 2.77 -3.28 -0.69
N LEU A 15 4.04 -3.07 -1.05
CA LEU A 15 5.06 -4.12 -1.05
C LEU A 15 5.28 -4.72 0.34
N LYS A 16 5.25 -3.89 1.39
CA LYS A 16 5.35 -4.36 2.77
C LYS A 16 4.18 -5.30 3.14
N GLY A 17 2.96 -4.92 2.79
CA GLY A 17 1.77 -5.74 3.02
C GLY A 17 1.80 -7.06 2.24
N MET A 18 2.27 -7.05 0.98
CA MET A 18 2.47 -8.26 0.18
C MET A 18 3.49 -9.21 0.83
N LYS A 19 4.60 -8.66 1.35
CA LYS A 19 5.61 -9.45 2.06
C LYS A 19 5.02 -10.10 3.32
N LYS A 20 4.30 -9.32 4.14
CA LYS A 20 3.60 -9.86 5.32
C LYS A 20 2.61 -10.96 4.95
N GLU A 21 1.84 -10.78 3.88
CA GLU A 21 0.90 -11.81 3.43
C GLU A 21 1.62 -13.10 3.01
N SER A 22 2.67 -12.98 2.20
CA SER A 22 3.48 -14.11 1.76
C SER A 22 4.16 -14.82 2.94
N ASP A 23 4.76 -14.07 3.86
CA ASP A 23 5.43 -14.61 5.04
C ASP A 23 4.40 -15.31 5.97
N GLY A 24 3.21 -14.72 6.14
CA GLY A 24 2.12 -15.31 6.90
C GLY A 24 1.62 -16.64 6.29
N ILE A 25 1.53 -16.73 4.96
CA ILE A 25 1.21 -17.99 4.26
C ILE A 25 2.30 -19.04 4.51
N ALA A 26 3.57 -18.66 4.34
CA ALA A 26 4.70 -19.57 4.49
C ALA A 26 4.86 -20.11 5.92
N LEU A 27 4.54 -19.28 6.92
CA LEU A 27 4.66 -19.61 8.34
C LEU A 27 3.38 -20.22 8.94
N GLY A 28 2.26 -20.24 8.20
CA GLY A 28 0.95 -20.59 8.75
C GLY A 28 0.41 -19.58 9.78
N ASP A 29 0.92 -18.35 9.76
CA ASP A 29 0.50 -17.25 10.65
C ASP A 29 -0.64 -16.46 9.99
N GLU A 30 -1.88 -16.87 10.28
CA GLU A 30 -3.09 -16.23 9.75
C GLU A 30 -3.24 -14.76 10.21
N ARG A 31 -2.69 -14.39 11.37
CA ARG A 31 -2.70 -13.01 11.83
C ARG A 31 -1.79 -12.15 10.97
N MET A 32 -0.54 -12.58 10.76
CA MET A 32 0.41 -11.85 9.90
C MET A 32 -0.13 -11.71 8.48
N LYS A 33 -0.73 -12.78 7.95
CA LYS A 33 -1.39 -12.79 6.65
C LYS A 33 -2.52 -11.77 6.56
N ALA A 34 -3.39 -11.71 7.58
CA ALA A 34 -4.49 -10.75 7.64
C ALA A 34 -3.98 -9.30 7.77
N GLU A 35 -2.96 -9.05 8.57
CA GLU A 35 -2.30 -7.74 8.67
C GLU A 35 -1.72 -7.32 7.31
N GLY A 36 -1.10 -8.24 6.59
CA GLY A 36 -0.59 -8.00 5.23
C GLY A 36 -1.68 -7.52 4.27
N ARG A 37 -2.86 -8.16 4.27
CA ARG A 37 -4.00 -7.73 3.45
C ARG A 37 -4.52 -6.34 3.85
N GLN A 38 -4.67 -6.08 5.16
CA GLN A 38 -5.12 -4.78 5.65
C GLN A 38 -4.17 -3.63 5.26
N GLU A 39 -2.85 -3.87 5.35
CA GLU A 39 -1.84 -2.90 4.91
C GLU A 39 -1.91 -2.63 3.40
N GLN A 40 -2.15 -3.65 2.59
CA GLN A 40 -2.35 -3.50 1.14
C GLN A 40 -3.60 -2.66 0.82
N ASP A 41 -4.74 -2.93 1.47
CA ASP A 41 -5.98 -2.18 1.24
C ASP A 41 -5.88 -0.70 1.66
N ALA A 42 -5.13 -0.42 2.72
CA ALA A 42 -4.82 0.95 3.13
C ALA A 42 -3.92 1.65 2.09
N ALA A 43 -2.88 0.96 1.61
CA ALA A 43 -1.96 1.49 0.62
C ALA A 43 -2.64 1.80 -0.72
N ARG A 44 -3.56 0.94 -1.18
CA ARG A 44 -4.34 1.18 -2.43
C ARG A 44 -5.20 2.43 -2.32
N ARG A 45 -5.89 2.63 -1.19
CA ARG A 45 -6.69 3.84 -0.94
C ARG A 45 -5.83 5.10 -0.91
N GLU A 46 -4.62 5.03 -0.35
CA GLU A 46 -3.67 6.14 -0.37
C GLU A 46 -3.14 6.42 -1.78
N GLU A 47 -2.85 5.37 -2.56
CA GLU A 47 -2.41 5.49 -3.95
C GLU A 47 -3.50 6.14 -4.84
N GLU A 48 -4.75 5.70 -4.71
CA GLU A 48 -5.90 6.25 -5.44
C GLU A 48 -6.08 7.74 -5.13
N ARG A 49 -5.99 8.14 -3.86
CA ARG A 49 -6.05 9.55 -3.46
C ARG A 49 -4.88 10.35 -4.04
N ALA A 50 -3.66 9.83 -3.98
CA ALA A 50 -2.49 10.50 -4.51
C ALA A 50 -2.57 10.68 -6.04
N ARG A 51 -3.15 9.70 -6.74
CA ARG A 51 -3.41 9.77 -8.20
C ARG A 51 -4.49 10.80 -8.53
N ALA A 52 -5.63 10.78 -7.83
CA ALA A 52 -6.69 11.76 -8.01
C ALA A 52 -6.20 13.20 -7.81
N LEU A 53 -5.38 13.44 -6.78
CA LEU A 53 -4.75 14.74 -6.54
C LEU A 53 -3.73 15.12 -7.62
N ARG A 54 -3.06 14.15 -8.25
CA ARG A 54 -2.15 14.43 -9.36
C ARG A 54 -2.94 14.91 -10.58
N ASP A 55 -4.01 14.21 -10.91
CA ASP A 55 -4.80 14.48 -12.11
C ASP A 55 -5.63 15.77 -11.96
N SER A 56 -6.08 16.13 -10.74
CA SER A 56 -6.77 17.40 -10.47
C SER A 56 -5.86 18.65 -10.46
N SER A 57 -4.56 18.48 -10.67
CA SER A 57 -3.58 19.58 -10.68
C SER A 57 -2.96 19.80 -12.06
N ALA A 58 -3.47 19.12 -13.08
CA ALA A 58 -3.01 19.23 -14.45
C ALA A 58 -3.88 20.21 -15.29
N ASP A 59 -4.84 20.90 -14.65
CA ASP A 59 -5.59 22.04 -15.18
C ASP A 59 -4.98 23.38 -14.75
#